data_AF-A0A2T7DQ50-F1
#
_entry.id   AF-A0A2T7DQ50-F1
#
_cell.length_a   1.000
_cell.length_b   1.000
_cell.length_c   1.000
_cell.angle_alpha   90.00
_cell.angle_beta   90.00
_cell.angle_gamma   90.00
#
_symmetry.space_group_name_H-M   'P 1'
#
loop_
_entity.id
_entity.type
_entity.pdbx_description
1 polymer ?
#
loop_
_entity_poly.entity_id
_entity_poly.type
_entity_poly.pdbx_seq_one_letter_code
_entity_poly.pdbx_strand_id
1 'polypeptide(L)'
;MPACKKFRLAPLENEEDLEIMFSGASCTNVYAAIPGAKEGTAGAKEGTSGANERSDGTDDEVEEVLPFSPPGANAKKRGAAHKSPMKKTKKNFKDLQFKRFVDSFVEKASSSKTSATSSPNDYVRQEIAEMLESVIEAGACEGSDEHFYATQLLVKKEYRDVFSTLKTPAGKLAWLKRTWEERKTR
;
A
#
# COMPACT_ATOMS: atom_id res chain seq x y z
N MET A 1 -22.13 -27.61 -3.60
CA MET A 1 -20.86 -28.35 -3.46
C MET A 1 -20.89 -29.20 -2.18
N PRO A 2 -21.19 -30.52 -2.26
CA PRO A 2 -21.38 -31.39 -1.09
C PRO A 2 -20.15 -31.49 -0.18
N ALA A 3 -18.95 -31.41 -0.74
CA ALA A 3 -17.69 -31.54 -0.02
C ALA A 3 -17.27 -30.30 0.79
N CYS A 4 -17.97 -29.16 0.65
CA CYS A 4 -17.59 -27.93 1.36
C CYS A 4 -18.00 -27.93 2.84
N LYS A 5 -18.93 -28.80 3.25
CA LYS A 5 -19.44 -28.85 4.63
C LYS A 5 -18.36 -29.18 5.67
N LYS A 6 -17.33 -29.94 5.28
CA LYS A 6 -16.23 -30.35 6.17
C LYS A 6 -15.33 -29.19 6.60
N PHE A 7 -15.25 -28.12 5.81
CA PHE A 7 -14.44 -26.93 6.13
C PHE A 7 -15.17 -25.92 7.01
N ARG A 8 -16.48 -26.10 7.25
CA ARG A 8 -17.29 -25.11 7.99
C ARG A 8 -16.90 -25.01 9.47
N LEU A 9 -16.41 -26.10 10.05
CA LEU A 9 -16.09 -26.22 11.48
C LEU A 9 -14.74 -26.89 11.74
N ALA A 10 -14.00 -27.24 10.68
CA ALA A 10 -12.68 -27.83 10.83
C ALA A 10 -11.66 -26.73 11.14
N PRO A 11 -10.68 -27.00 12.03
CA PRO A 11 -9.50 -26.15 12.17
C PRO A 11 -8.81 -25.96 10.84
N LEU A 12 -8.18 -24.80 10.63
CA LEU A 12 -7.40 -24.56 9.44
C LEU A 12 -6.09 -25.36 9.55
N GLU A 13 -5.81 -26.18 8.55
CA GLU A 13 -4.51 -26.82 8.43
C GLU A 13 -3.48 -25.74 8.02
N ASN A 14 -2.30 -25.75 8.65
CA ASN A 14 -1.20 -24.79 8.45
C ASN A 14 -1.49 -23.37 8.99
N GLU A 15 -1.96 -23.28 10.23
CA GLU A 15 -2.20 -21.99 10.91
C GLU A 15 -0.90 -21.18 11.05
N GLU A 16 0.24 -21.87 11.23
CA GLU A 16 1.58 -21.29 11.26
C GLU A 16 1.97 -20.56 9.95
N ASP A 17 1.45 -20.99 8.80
CA ASP A 17 1.71 -20.33 7.53
C ASP A 17 0.90 -19.03 7.40
N LEU A 18 -0.21 -18.89 8.14
CA LEU A 18 -0.96 -17.62 8.18
C LEU A 18 -0.12 -16.52 8.80
N GLU A 19 0.63 -16.83 9.86
CA GLU A 19 1.54 -15.87 10.48
C GLU A 19 2.57 -15.38 9.46
N ILE A 20 3.13 -16.28 8.65
CA ILE A 20 4.08 -15.91 7.58
C ILE A 20 3.38 -15.10 6.48
N MET A 21 2.19 -15.51 6.04
CA MET A 21 1.41 -14.81 5.01
C MET A 21 0.99 -13.40 5.41
N PHE A 22 0.72 -13.17 6.70
CA PHE A 22 0.29 -11.89 7.24
C PHE A 22 1.38 -11.15 8.04
N SER A 23 2.60 -11.69 8.12
CA SER A 23 3.75 -11.03 8.75
C SER A 23 4.08 -9.74 7.98
N GLY A 24 3.68 -8.60 8.54
CA GLY A 24 3.82 -7.27 7.93
C GLY A 24 2.51 -6.67 7.38
N ALA A 25 1.41 -7.41 7.34
CA ALA A 25 0.09 -6.87 7.06
C ALA A 25 -0.50 -6.27 8.34
N SER A 26 -0.51 -4.94 8.45
CA SER A 26 -1.28 -4.23 9.48
C SER A 26 -2.42 -3.46 8.82
N CYS A 27 -3.66 -3.76 9.20
CA CYS A 27 -4.80 -2.97 8.78
C CYS A 27 -4.94 -1.79 9.75
N THR A 28 -4.49 -0.61 9.35
CA THR A 28 -4.60 0.61 10.18
C THR A 28 -6.00 1.20 10.16
N ASN A 29 -6.94 0.61 9.41
CA ASN A 29 -8.33 1.07 9.22
C ASN A 29 -8.48 2.52 8.70
N VAL A 30 -7.38 3.23 8.42
CA VAL A 30 -7.36 4.66 8.04
C VAL A 30 -8.14 4.94 6.75
N TYR A 31 -8.25 3.94 5.87
CA TYR A 31 -8.93 4.05 4.58
C TYR A 31 -10.15 3.13 4.44
N ALA A 32 -10.62 2.52 5.53
CA ALA A 32 -11.86 1.75 5.45
C ALA A 32 -13.05 2.70 5.36
N ALA A 33 -13.58 2.86 4.15
CA ALA A 33 -14.84 3.53 3.93
C ALA A 33 -15.95 2.49 3.91
N ILE A 34 -16.91 2.61 4.84
CA ILE A 34 -18.17 1.88 4.78
C ILE A 34 -19.07 2.65 3.79
N PRO A 35 -19.44 2.07 2.63
CA PRO A 35 -20.38 2.72 1.73
C PRO A 35 -21.72 2.93 2.46
N GLY A 36 -22.07 4.19 2.73
CA GLY A 36 -23.30 4.58 3.45
C GLY A 36 -23.07 5.35 4.76
N ALA A 37 -21.83 5.46 5.26
CA ALA A 37 -21.52 6.31 6.42
C ALA A 37 -21.44 7.79 5.99
N LYS A 38 -22.34 8.63 6.51
CA LYS A 38 -22.33 10.08 6.27
C LYS A 38 -21.13 10.70 7.00
N GLU A 39 -20.38 11.53 6.31
CA GLU A 39 -19.17 12.18 6.81
C GLU A 39 -19.44 13.01 8.08
N GLY A 40 -18.61 12.79 9.10
CA GLY A 40 -18.64 13.51 10.37
C GLY A 40 -17.42 13.22 11.22
N THR A 41 -16.30 13.84 10.86
CA THR A 41 -15.23 14.41 11.71
C THR A 41 -14.72 13.63 12.94
N ALA A 42 -13.44 13.22 12.82
CA ALA A 42 -12.35 13.21 13.81
C ALA A 42 -12.61 12.89 15.28
N GLY A 43 -11.84 11.93 15.83
CA GLY A 43 -11.58 11.88 17.27
C GLY A 43 -11.07 10.55 17.79
N ALA A 44 -9.85 10.57 18.33
CA ALA A 44 -9.16 9.50 19.03
C ALA A 44 -9.95 8.79 20.15
N LYS A 45 -9.67 7.49 20.36
CA LYS A 45 -9.15 6.89 21.61
C LYS A 45 -9.59 5.43 21.79
N GLU A 46 -8.71 4.71 22.48
CA GLU A 46 -8.82 3.36 23.05
C GLU A 46 -10.16 3.06 23.75
N GLY A 47 -10.47 1.77 23.88
CA GLY A 47 -11.23 1.27 25.04
C GLY A 47 -12.33 0.25 24.73
N THR A 48 -12.00 -1.03 24.90
CA THR A 48 -12.68 -2.00 25.77
C THR A 48 -14.23 -2.17 25.72
N SER A 49 -14.61 -3.40 25.34
CA SER A 49 -15.73 -4.26 25.82
C SER A 49 -17.20 -3.90 25.59
N GLY A 50 -17.96 -4.90 25.10
CA GLY A 50 -19.17 -5.37 25.78
C GLY A 50 -20.50 -5.40 25.01
N ALA A 51 -21.08 -6.61 24.91
CA ALA A 51 -22.50 -7.00 24.77
C ALA A 51 -23.26 -6.60 23.48
N ASN A 52 -23.72 -7.58 22.66
CA ASN A 52 -25.03 -8.26 22.69
C ASN A 52 -26.20 -7.26 22.71
N GLU A 53 -27.08 -7.21 21.70
CA GLU A 53 -28.36 -7.93 21.73
C GLU A 53 -29.02 -8.05 20.34
N ARG A 54 -29.84 -9.10 20.21
CA ARG A 54 -30.68 -9.46 19.06
C ARG A 54 -31.92 -8.56 18.95
N SER A 55 -32.43 -8.35 17.75
CA SER A 55 -33.88 -8.30 17.52
C SER A 55 -34.25 -8.74 16.11
N ASP A 56 -35.28 -9.57 16.10
CA ASP A 56 -35.98 -10.28 15.01
C ASP A 56 -37.21 -9.47 14.55
N GLY A 57 -37.77 -9.78 13.37
CA GLY A 57 -39.00 -9.20 12.80
C GLY A 57 -38.90 -8.93 11.29
N THR A 58 -39.25 -9.86 10.36
CA THR A 58 -40.58 -10.05 9.68
C THR A 58 -41.09 -8.75 9.02
N ASP A 59 -41.51 -8.64 7.76
CA ASP A 59 -42.35 -9.49 6.91
C ASP A 59 -42.31 -9.00 5.44
N ASP A 60 -42.79 -9.87 4.55
CA ASP A 60 -43.13 -9.79 3.12
C ASP A 60 -43.40 -8.44 2.42
N GLU A 61 -42.96 -8.33 1.15
CA GLU A 61 -43.91 -8.28 0.01
C GLU A 61 -43.21 -8.53 -1.33
N VAL A 62 -43.72 -9.52 -2.07
CA VAL A 62 -43.41 -9.87 -3.46
C VAL A 62 -44.41 -9.17 -4.37
N GLU A 63 -43.95 -8.49 -5.43
CA GLU A 63 -44.84 -8.14 -6.54
C GLU A 63 -44.22 -8.42 -7.91
N GLU A 64 -45.11 -8.88 -8.78
CA GLU A 64 -44.92 -9.80 -9.88
C GLU A 64 -44.73 -9.07 -11.22
N VAL A 65 -44.05 -9.76 -12.13
CA VAL A 65 -43.78 -9.40 -13.53
C VAL A 65 -45.09 -9.29 -14.34
N LEU A 66 -45.12 -8.52 -15.45
CA LEU A 66 -45.57 -8.97 -16.79
C LEU A 66 -45.46 -7.85 -17.88
N PRO A 67 -45.41 -8.21 -19.18
CA PRO A 67 -44.66 -7.54 -20.25
C PRO A 67 -45.55 -6.84 -21.29
N PHE A 68 -44.97 -5.98 -22.15
CA PHE A 68 -45.67 -5.57 -23.37
C PHE A 68 -44.77 -5.18 -24.56
N SER A 69 -45.04 -5.78 -25.71
CA SER A 69 -44.64 -5.37 -27.07
C SER A 69 -45.59 -6.12 -28.05
N PRO A 70 -45.72 -5.77 -29.35
CA PRO A 70 -45.65 -4.51 -30.13
C PRO A 70 -46.92 -4.32 -31.04
N PRO A 71 -47.04 -3.28 -31.90
CA PRO A 71 -46.93 -3.47 -33.38
C PRO A 71 -46.47 -2.18 -34.13
N GLY A 72 -46.04 -2.06 -35.39
CA GLY A 72 -45.88 -2.90 -36.58
C GLY A 72 -45.63 -2.00 -37.82
N ALA A 73 -45.11 -2.59 -38.90
CA ALA A 73 -45.21 -2.19 -40.33
C ALA A 73 -44.29 -1.08 -40.97
N ASN A 74 -43.30 -1.59 -41.72
CA ASN A 74 -42.98 -1.35 -43.15
C ASN A 74 -42.47 0.01 -43.68
N ALA A 75 -41.22 0.00 -44.18
CA ALA A 75 -40.86 0.66 -45.45
C ALA A 75 -39.68 -0.05 -46.13
N LYS A 76 -39.92 -0.68 -47.29
CA LYS A 76 -38.90 -1.19 -48.21
C LYS A 76 -38.45 -0.06 -49.15
N LYS A 77 -37.14 0.15 -49.35
CA LYS A 77 -36.57 0.68 -50.61
C LYS A 77 -35.17 0.09 -50.85
N ARG A 78 -34.91 -0.16 -52.14
CA ARG A 78 -33.88 -1.03 -52.75
C ARG A 78 -32.51 -0.32 -52.86
N GLY A 79 -31.40 -1.08 -52.94
CA GLY A 79 -30.16 -0.56 -53.51
C GLY A 79 -28.87 -1.36 -53.24
N ALA A 80 -28.38 -2.01 -54.30
CA ALA A 80 -26.98 -2.27 -54.69
C ALA A 80 -25.97 -2.94 -53.72
N ALA A 81 -25.30 -3.96 -54.28
CA ALA A 81 -24.25 -4.77 -53.68
C ALA A 81 -23.01 -3.96 -53.26
N HIS A 82 -22.56 -4.12 -52.01
CA HIS A 82 -21.18 -3.88 -51.63
C HIS A 82 -20.70 -4.98 -50.67
N LYS A 83 -19.44 -5.35 -50.91
CA LYS A 83 -18.68 -6.49 -50.36
C LYS A 83 -18.90 -6.67 -48.84
N SER A 84 -19.00 -7.94 -48.43
CA SER A 84 -19.04 -8.34 -47.02
C SER A 84 -17.91 -7.66 -46.24
N PRO A 85 -18.21 -6.99 -45.10
CA PRO A 85 -17.16 -6.53 -44.21
C PRO A 85 -16.41 -7.75 -43.69
N MET A 86 -15.11 -7.78 -43.95
CA MET A 86 -14.16 -8.70 -43.34
C MET A 86 -14.48 -8.79 -41.85
N LYS A 87 -14.86 -9.98 -41.37
CA LYS A 87 -15.14 -10.23 -39.96
C LYS A 87 -13.91 -9.81 -39.18
N LYS A 88 -13.90 -8.59 -38.62
CA LYS A 88 -12.97 -8.23 -37.57
C LYS A 88 -13.29 -9.20 -36.45
N THR A 89 -12.44 -10.20 -36.24
CA THR A 89 -12.53 -11.12 -35.11
C THR A 89 -12.61 -10.24 -33.87
N LYS A 90 -13.81 -10.10 -33.32
CA LYS A 90 -14.07 -9.32 -32.12
C LYS A 90 -13.31 -10.09 -31.04
N LYS A 91 -12.09 -9.65 -30.73
CA LYS A 91 -11.27 -10.25 -29.67
C LYS A 91 -12.19 -10.38 -28.47
N ASN A 92 -12.40 -11.61 -27.99
CA ASN A 92 -13.37 -11.82 -26.94
C ASN A 92 -12.89 -11.00 -25.74
N PHE A 93 -13.82 -10.30 -25.08
CA PHE A 93 -13.49 -9.50 -23.90
C PHE A 93 -12.68 -10.31 -22.88
N LYS A 94 -12.99 -11.62 -22.76
CA LYS A 94 -12.25 -12.59 -21.95
C LYS A 94 -10.77 -12.74 -22.37
N ASP A 95 -10.48 -12.81 -23.66
CA ASP A 95 -9.11 -12.91 -24.17
C ASP A 95 -8.32 -11.64 -23.87
N LEU A 96 -8.95 -10.47 -23.99
CA LEU A 96 -8.31 -9.20 -23.67
C LEU A 96 -8.04 -9.07 -22.17
N GLN A 97 -8.97 -9.53 -21.32
CA GLN A 97 -8.79 -9.54 -19.87
C GLN A 97 -7.70 -10.54 -19.44
N PHE A 98 -7.70 -11.74 -20.03
CA PHE A 98 -6.67 -12.74 -19.77
C PHE A 98 -5.28 -12.24 -20.21
N LYS A 99 -5.21 -11.59 -21.37
CA LYS A 99 -3.97 -10.99 -21.87
C LYS A 99 -3.47 -9.87 -20.95
N ARG A 100 -4.38 -9.00 -20.45
CA ARG A 100 -4.04 -7.98 -19.44
C ARG A 100 -3.55 -8.59 -18.13
N PHE A 101 -4.20 -9.67 -17.68
CA PHE A 101 -3.81 -10.38 -16.47
C PHE A 101 -2.41 -10.99 -16.62
N VAL A 102 -2.15 -11.70 -17.72
CA VAL A 102 -0.84 -12.29 -18.01
C VAL A 102 0.23 -11.22 -18.15
N ASP A 103 -0.05 -10.14 -18.89
CA ASP A 103 0.89 -9.01 -19.04
C ASP A 103 1.22 -8.40 -17.66
N SER A 104 0.22 -8.19 -16.80
CA SER A 104 0.46 -7.67 -15.43
C SER A 104 1.27 -8.63 -14.56
N PHE A 105 1.09 -9.94 -14.74
CA PHE A 105 1.84 -10.95 -14.00
C PHE A 105 3.29 -11.03 -14.48
N VAL A 106 3.51 -10.96 -15.80
CA VAL A 106 4.85 -10.93 -16.41
C VAL A 106 5.57 -9.63 -16.06
N GLU A 107 4.89 -8.49 -16.08
CA GLU A 107 5.44 -7.20 -15.66
C GLU A 107 5.83 -7.23 -14.18
N LYS A 108 4.97 -7.78 -13.32
CA LYS A 108 5.24 -7.91 -11.88
C LYS A 108 6.36 -8.91 -11.59
N ALA A 109 6.43 -10.03 -12.32
CA ALA A 109 7.52 -10.99 -12.23
C ALA A 109 8.85 -10.42 -12.76
N SER A 110 8.81 -9.61 -13.81
CA SER A 110 9.99 -8.92 -14.36
C SER A 110 10.47 -7.79 -13.44
N SER A 111 9.53 -7.13 -12.74
CA SER A 111 9.81 -6.15 -11.69
C SER A 111 10.22 -6.79 -10.35
N SER A 112 10.05 -8.11 -10.20
CA SER A 112 10.37 -8.86 -8.97
C SER A 112 11.88 -9.02 -8.69
N LYS A 113 12.73 -8.19 -9.31
CA LYS A 113 14.09 -7.92 -8.82
C LYS A 113 14.12 -6.91 -7.67
N THR A 114 12.99 -6.28 -7.33
CA THR A 114 12.84 -5.47 -6.11
C THR A 114 12.09 -6.29 -5.06
N SER A 115 12.85 -7.05 -4.27
CA SER A 115 12.32 -7.74 -3.08
C SER A 115 11.81 -6.72 -2.05
N ALA A 116 10.87 -7.13 -1.20
CA ALA A 116 10.28 -6.28 -0.16
C ALA A 116 11.27 -5.76 0.91
N THR A 117 12.54 -6.19 0.87
CA THR A 117 13.65 -5.67 1.67
C THR A 117 14.64 -4.79 0.88
N SER A 118 14.55 -4.76 -0.45
CA SER A 118 15.34 -3.88 -1.29
C SER A 118 14.49 -2.67 -1.68
N SER A 119 14.32 -1.72 -0.76
CA SER A 119 13.96 -0.38 -1.21
C SER A 119 15.12 0.11 -2.08
N PRO A 120 14.91 0.46 -3.36
CA PRO A 120 16.00 0.97 -4.21
C PRO A 120 16.50 2.36 -3.79
N ASN A 121 15.99 2.89 -2.68
CA ASN A 121 16.36 4.21 -2.18
C ASN A 121 15.94 4.31 -0.70
N ASP A 122 16.77 3.76 0.20
CA ASP A 122 16.65 4.13 1.61
C ASP A 122 17.18 5.56 1.76
N TYR A 123 16.28 6.53 1.53
CA TYR A 123 16.60 7.96 1.54
C TYR A 123 17.27 8.38 2.85
N VAL A 124 16.88 7.77 3.97
CA VAL A 124 17.48 8.06 5.27
C VAL A 124 18.91 7.55 5.34
N ARG A 125 19.20 6.34 4.83
CA ARG A 125 20.58 5.84 4.77
C ARG A 125 21.44 6.68 3.83
N GLN A 126 20.90 7.12 2.70
CA GLN A 126 21.60 8.01 1.77
C GLN A 126 21.88 9.38 2.41
N GLU A 127 20.88 9.98 3.05
CA GLU A 127 21.02 11.23 3.80
C GLU A 127 22.11 11.11 4.88
N ILE A 128 22.08 10.06 5.70
CA ILE A 128 23.11 9.83 6.73
C ILE A 128 24.50 9.68 6.11
N ALA A 129 24.62 8.94 5.00
CA ALA A 129 25.91 8.77 4.31
C ALA A 129 26.46 10.11 3.81
N GLU A 130 25.64 10.96 3.20
CA GLU A 130 26.03 12.30 2.75
C GLU A 130 26.44 13.20 3.92
N MET A 131 25.76 13.11 5.05
CA MET A 131 26.10 13.88 6.24
C MET A 131 27.42 13.40 6.85
N LEU A 132 27.70 12.10 6.87
CA LEU A 132 28.96 11.55 7.35
C LEU A 132 30.13 11.93 6.43
N GLU A 133 29.94 11.90 5.12
CA GLU A 133 30.93 12.41 4.17
C GLU A 133 31.25 13.89 4.47
N SER A 134 30.22 14.70 4.71
CA SER A 134 30.41 16.11 5.06
C SER A 134 31.11 16.32 6.42
N VAL A 135 31.05 15.35 7.33
CA VAL A 135 31.83 15.35 8.59
C VAL A 135 33.31 15.04 8.31
N ILE A 136 33.59 14.10 7.41
CA ILE A 136 34.95 13.77 6.97
C ILE A 136 35.57 14.97 6.26
N GLU A 137 34.86 15.60 5.32
CA GLU A 137 35.28 16.83 4.64
C GLU A 137 35.55 17.98 5.63
N ALA A 138 34.85 18.01 6.76
CA ALA A 138 35.07 19.01 7.80
C ALA A 138 36.34 18.77 8.64
N GLY A 139 37.00 17.63 8.47
CA GLY A 139 38.26 17.26 9.13
C GLY A 139 38.16 16.15 10.18
N ALA A 140 36.98 15.54 10.35
CA ALA A 140 36.80 14.41 11.26
C ALA A 140 36.99 13.09 10.51
N CYS A 141 38.24 12.67 10.37
CA CYS A 141 38.61 11.41 9.72
C CYS A 141 37.92 10.20 10.37
N GLU A 142 37.70 9.14 9.60
CA GLU A 142 37.21 7.87 10.13
C GLU A 142 38.08 7.40 11.30
N GLY A 143 37.44 7.04 12.41
CA GLY A 143 38.11 6.64 13.66
C GLY A 143 38.41 7.78 14.63
N SER A 144 38.19 9.05 14.23
CA SER A 144 38.18 10.17 15.19
C SER A 144 36.95 10.13 16.11
N ASP A 145 37.07 10.75 17.26
CA ASP A 145 35.98 10.91 18.22
C ASP A 145 34.79 11.64 17.58
N GLU A 146 35.05 12.70 16.82
CA GLU A 146 34.02 13.49 16.14
C GLU A 146 33.26 12.67 15.10
N HIS A 147 33.98 11.84 14.32
CA HIS A 147 33.36 10.92 13.38
C HIS A 147 32.51 9.89 14.12
N PHE A 148 33.01 9.33 15.22
CA PHE A 148 32.23 8.43 16.07
C PHE A 148 30.96 9.11 16.60
N TYR A 149 31.03 10.35 17.11
CA TYR A 149 29.86 11.08 17.59
C TYR A 149 28.82 11.26 16.47
N ALA A 150 29.26 11.59 15.25
CA ALA A 150 28.37 11.71 14.10
C ALA A 150 27.62 10.40 13.81
N THR A 151 28.29 9.25 13.81
CA THR A 151 27.65 7.95 13.59
C THR A 151 26.56 7.63 14.62
N GLN A 152 26.68 8.16 15.85
CA GLN A 152 25.72 7.92 16.93
C GLN A 152 24.59 8.94 16.95
N LEU A 153 24.88 10.21 16.63
CA LEU A 153 23.91 11.30 16.67
C LEU A 153 23.01 11.29 15.42
N LEU A 154 23.58 11.14 14.22
CA LEU A 154 22.85 11.31 12.96
C LEU A 154 21.85 10.19 12.67
N VAL A 155 21.84 9.10 13.43
CA VAL A 155 20.76 8.09 13.38
C VAL A 155 19.41 8.71 13.75
N LYS A 156 19.38 9.73 14.61
CA LYS A 156 18.15 10.41 15.00
C LYS A 156 17.81 11.55 14.05
N LYS A 157 16.55 11.59 13.60
CA LYS A 157 16.05 12.64 12.69
C LYS A 157 16.20 14.05 13.27
N GLU A 158 15.90 14.25 14.55
CA GLU A 158 16.03 15.55 15.22
C GLU A 158 17.45 16.15 15.10
N TYR A 159 18.46 15.29 15.23
CA TYR A 159 19.85 15.68 15.12
C TYR A 159 20.27 15.90 13.66
N ARG A 160 19.71 15.14 12.72
CA ARG A 160 19.93 15.41 11.29
C ARG A 160 19.36 16.75 10.86
N ASP A 161 18.13 17.03 11.26
CA ASP A 161 17.45 18.28 10.93
C ASP A 161 18.31 19.48 11.39
N VAL A 162 18.82 19.45 12.63
CA VAL A 162 19.71 20.50 13.15
C VAL A 162 21.05 20.54 12.42
N PHE A 163 21.72 19.40 12.23
CA PHE A 163 23.01 19.33 11.57
C PHE A 163 22.98 19.87 10.14
N SER A 164 21.87 19.63 9.41
CA SER A 164 21.67 20.13 8.05
C SER A 164 21.66 21.66 7.94
N THR A 165 21.32 22.36 9.04
CA THR A 165 21.34 23.83 9.07
C THR A 165 22.74 24.42 9.20
N LEU A 166 23.73 23.61 9.62
CA LEU A 166 25.10 24.05 9.86
C LEU A 166 25.87 24.12 8.53
N LYS A 167 26.33 25.33 8.18
CA LYS A 167 27.04 25.56 6.91
C LYS A 167 28.55 25.48 7.03
N THR A 168 29.10 25.74 8.21
CA THR A 168 30.55 25.81 8.41
C THR A 168 31.10 24.47 8.91
N PRO A 169 32.24 24.00 8.36
CA PRO A 169 32.93 22.80 8.84
C PRO A 169 33.20 22.83 10.35
N ALA A 170 33.77 23.92 10.85
CA ALA A 170 34.05 24.10 12.27
C ALA A 170 32.77 24.08 13.13
N GLY A 171 31.67 24.64 12.61
CA GLY A 171 30.38 24.62 13.28
C GLY A 171 29.80 23.21 13.42
N LYS A 172 29.90 22.39 12.36
CA LYS A 172 29.50 20.97 12.38
C LYS A 172 30.26 20.20 13.44
N LEU A 173 31.59 20.30 13.47
CA LEU A 173 32.42 19.60 14.44
C LEU A 173 32.19 20.08 15.88
N ALA A 174 32.09 21.38 16.11
CA ALA A 174 31.82 21.95 17.43
C ALA A 174 30.45 21.51 17.97
N TRP A 175 29.44 21.46 17.10
CA TRP A 175 28.10 21.00 17.46
C TRP A 175 28.10 19.53 17.85
N LEU A 176 28.78 18.66 17.08
CA LEU A 176 28.88 17.24 17.41
C LEU A 176 29.47 17.02 18.81
N LYS A 177 30.60 17.67 19.12
CA LYS A 177 31.24 17.58 20.44
C LYS A 177 30.30 18.05 21.55
N ARG A 178 29.72 19.24 21.41
CA ARG A 178 28.87 19.84 22.45
C ARG A 178 27.61 19.00 22.71
N THR A 179 26.98 18.52 21.65
CA THR A 179 25.77 17.69 21.72
C THR A 179 26.07 16.33 22.36
N TRP A 180 27.24 15.74 22.06
CA TRP A 180 27.68 14.50 22.67
C TRP A 180 27.91 14.66 24.18
N GLU A 181 28.60 15.71 24.61
CA GLU A 181 28.82 15.98 26.03
C GLU A 181 27.52 16.28 26.77
N GLU A 182 26.61 17.07 26.20
CA GLU A 182 25.30 17.32 26.81
C GLU A 182 24.50 16.02 26.97
N ARG A 183 24.57 15.11 26.00
CA ARG A 183 23.92 13.80 26.08
C ARG A 183 24.46 12.95 27.22
N LYS A 184 25.76 12.99 27.54
CA LYS A 184 26.34 12.23 28.66
C LYS A 184 25.85 12.72 30.02
N THR A 185 25.43 13.98 30.10
CA THR A 185 24.98 14.61 31.35
C THR A 185 23.48 14.43 31.63
N ARG A 186 22.73 13.88 30.68
CA ARG A 186 21.30 13.58 30.82
C ARG A 186 21.08 12.10 31.14
#